data_AF-A0A4P9Y406-F1
#
_entry.id   AF-A0A4P9Y406-F1
#
_cell.length_a   1.000
_cell.length_b   1.000
_cell.length_c   1.000
_cell.angle_alpha   90.00
_cell.angle_beta   90.00
_cell.angle_gamma   90.00
#
_symmetry.space_group_name_H-M   'P 1'
#
loop_
_entity.id
_entity.type
_entity.pdbx_description
1 polymer ?
#
loop_
_entity_poly.entity_id
_entity_poly.type
_entity_poly.pdbx_seq_one_letter_code
_entity_poly.pdbx_strand_id
1 'polypeptide(L)'
;MRPSLLFSPLLLILHSSSAQAELVASVNGTILSHIPSSTPFELDSNDRASRMGMNLLLPWKANTTSCEPVLEVEDPKQAALKLTSRYTESILFTEWTSAENAGCETFTDVANAAKAYSGSLSIIVVPPARTIVISSGVESADPRYPFSPLRLPGLYSSQGRPDGRVRGMDVVLATVEDVKVLATSIQDKDEAVVYVVWDEGPWNLLFLSIPYTTLLLFLFLATVGVILWAGWSAGRVIYLKQWRANLRNSVFLLSLVSALFFLPVFWLRDRSMPWIVLQALVSLFGGWALQLMLLLWTHISLEACPQRKTVLFLRILISLSCLIHTVNFALTIIMITPTGKSLSSAGTLALTILNALTSLVLIGIFILYSLQFHWRSAVQFISPTSKATLTKLTHLSWTAATFHAGVLITNLISQFRAPSTPGLLLVQSVALYFLMFMRISVLLCVLGVSLPRSTLTPSSKRSGPSGGYKGSGTSSGDRMASAPTPYGYTENPTPGHHV
;
A
#
# COMPACT_ATOMS: atom_id res chain seq x y z
N MET A 1 -7.66 -18.35 -18.12
CA MET A 1 -6.71 -18.64 -17.03
C MET A 1 -7.50 -18.97 -15.79
N ARG A 2 -7.32 -20.15 -15.18
CA ARG A 2 -8.04 -20.55 -13.96
C ARG A 2 -7.43 -19.82 -12.75
N PRO A 3 -8.17 -18.96 -12.03
CA PRO A 3 -7.65 -18.19 -10.90
C PRO A 3 -7.32 -19.02 -9.65
N SER A 4 -7.61 -20.33 -9.66
CA SER A 4 -7.50 -21.20 -8.49
C SER A 4 -6.07 -21.57 -8.07
N LEU A 5 -5.08 -21.47 -8.96
CA LEU A 5 -3.70 -21.89 -8.62
C LEU A 5 -2.88 -20.83 -7.89
N LEU A 6 -3.24 -19.53 -8.00
CA LEU A 6 -2.50 -18.45 -7.32
C LEU A 6 -2.81 -18.36 -5.81
N PHE A 7 -3.94 -18.89 -5.36
CA PHE A 7 -4.36 -18.83 -3.95
C PHE A 7 -3.85 -20.00 -3.09
N SER A 8 -3.46 -21.12 -3.69
CA SER A 8 -3.02 -22.32 -2.96
C SER A 8 -1.73 -22.15 -2.15
N PRO A 9 -0.66 -21.45 -2.61
CA PRO A 9 0.52 -21.23 -1.77
C PRO A 9 0.24 -20.28 -0.60
N LEU A 10 -0.70 -19.35 -0.77
CA LEU A 10 -1.12 -18.40 0.26
C LEU A 10 -1.83 -19.10 1.44
N LEU A 11 -2.60 -20.15 1.15
CA LEU A 11 -3.26 -20.98 2.17
C LEU A 11 -2.28 -21.87 2.95
N LEU A 12 -1.19 -22.32 2.34
CA LEU A 12 -0.14 -23.11 3.02
C LEU A 12 0.71 -22.24 3.97
N ILE A 13 0.89 -20.95 3.66
CA ILE A 13 1.58 -19.98 4.52
C ILE A 13 0.77 -19.67 5.78
N LEU A 14 -0.56 -19.79 5.75
CA LEU A 14 -1.43 -19.58 6.92
C LEU A 14 -1.27 -20.67 8.01
N HIS A 15 -0.58 -21.77 7.72
CA HIS A 15 -0.31 -22.85 8.68
C HIS A 15 1.12 -22.84 9.24
N SER A 16 1.92 -21.79 8.99
CA SER A 16 3.27 -21.70 9.55
C SER A 16 3.23 -21.65 11.08
N SER A 17 3.90 -22.62 11.69
CA SER A 17 4.16 -22.75 13.12
C SER A 17 4.55 -21.44 13.78
N SER A 18 4.02 -21.18 14.97
CA SER A 18 4.37 -20.03 15.81
C SER A 18 5.85 -20.10 16.21
N ALA A 19 6.73 -19.48 15.43
CA ALA A 19 8.06 -19.13 15.92
C ALA A 19 7.87 -18.05 16.99
N GLN A 20 8.00 -18.43 18.26
CA GLN A 20 8.00 -17.52 19.39
C GLN A 20 9.45 -17.26 19.76
N ALA A 21 9.87 -15.99 19.70
CA ALA A 21 11.11 -15.56 20.32
C ALA A 21 10.89 -15.43 21.83
N GLU A 22 11.88 -15.76 22.66
CA GLU A 22 11.70 -15.84 24.12
C GLU A 22 12.85 -15.19 24.90
N LEU A 23 12.50 -14.29 25.80
CA LEU A 23 13.38 -13.82 26.87
C LEU A 23 13.34 -14.84 28.01
N VAL A 24 14.50 -15.36 28.41
CA VAL A 24 14.62 -16.39 29.44
C VAL A 24 15.45 -15.83 30.60
N ALA A 25 14.86 -15.64 31.78
CA ALA A 25 15.65 -15.43 32.98
C ALA A 25 16.04 -16.78 33.58
N SER A 26 17.30 -16.93 33.98
CA SER A 26 17.73 -18.06 34.78
C SER A 26 18.73 -17.67 35.85
N VAL A 27 18.77 -18.44 36.94
CA VAL A 27 19.75 -18.30 38.02
C VAL A 27 20.42 -19.65 38.18
N ASN A 28 21.74 -19.69 38.02
CA ASN A 28 22.52 -20.93 38.17
C ASN A 28 21.98 -22.10 37.33
N GLY A 29 21.52 -21.81 36.10
CA GLY A 29 20.97 -22.80 35.16
C GLY A 29 19.49 -23.17 35.39
N THR A 30 18.86 -22.70 36.47
CA THR A 30 17.42 -22.87 36.71
C THR A 30 16.65 -21.75 36.03
N ILE A 31 15.78 -22.07 35.08
CA ILE A 31 14.93 -21.09 34.42
C ILE A 31 13.89 -20.57 35.42
N LEU A 32 13.85 -19.25 35.60
CA LEU A 32 12.88 -18.57 36.46
C LEU A 32 11.61 -18.19 35.69
N SER A 33 11.76 -17.72 34.46
CA SER A 33 10.65 -17.24 33.64
C SER A 33 10.96 -17.33 32.15
N HIS A 34 9.93 -17.66 31.37
CA HIS A 34 9.91 -17.52 29.91
C HIS A 34 8.98 -16.37 29.56
N ILE A 35 9.46 -15.45 28.73
CA ILE A 35 8.72 -14.26 28.31
C ILE A 35 8.68 -14.22 26.80
N PRO A 36 7.49 -14.11 26.18
CA PRO A 36 7.38 -13.86 24.76
C PRO A 36 8.10 -12.56 24.38
N SER A 37 8.93 -12.64 23.35
CA SER A 37 9.61 -11.48 22.76
C SER A 37 9.49 -11.49 21.25
N SER A 38 9.96 -10.44 20.60
CA SER A 38 10.11 -10.42 19.14
C SER A 38 11.16 -9.40 18.71
N THR A 39 11.70 -9.56 17.51
CA THR A 39 12.45 -8.48 16.87
C THR A 39 11.49 -7.46 16.25
N PRO A 40 11.92 -6.19 16.08
CA PRO A 40 11.13 -5.20 15.36
C PRO A 40 10.72 -5.67 13.97
N PHE A 41 9.54 -5.25 13.52
CA PHE A 41 8.96 -5.64 12.23
C PHE A 41 9.86 -5.25 11.04
N GLU A 42 10.06 -6.20 10.12
CA GLU A 42 10.90 -6.14 8.92
C GLU A 42 12.35 -5.67 9.22
N LEU A 43 12.86 -5.98 10.41
CA LEU A 43 14.25 -5.74 10.80
C LEU A 43 15.01 -7.07 10.75
N ASP A 44 15.82 -7.25 9.72
CA ASP A 44 16.61 -8.47 9.52
C ASP A 44 17.60 -8.69 10.68
N SER A 45 17.32 -9.70 11.52
CA SER A 45 18.27 -10.21 12.49
C SER A 45 18.99 -11.40 11.86
N ASN A 46 20.15 -11.14 11.24
CA ASN A 46 21.03 -12.21 10.77
C ASN A 46 21.43 -13.12 11.94
N ASP A 47 20.68 -14.18 12.22
CA ASP A 47 20.94 -15.23 13.20
C ASP A 47 20.10 -15.13 14.48
N ARG A 48 19.45 -16.27 14.81
CA ARG A 48 19.11 -16.62 16.20
C ARG A 48 20.38 -16.50 17.03
N ALA A 49 20.45 -15.46 17.83
CA ALA A 49 21.54 -15.28 18.78
C ALA A 49 20.99 -15.40 20.19
N SER A 50 21.80 -16.02 21.04
CA SER A 50 21.63 -15.97 22.47
C SER A 50 22.64 -15.00 23.05
N ARG A 51 22.17 -14.09 23.88
CA ARG A 51 22.99 -13.13 24.63
C ARG A 51 22.80 -13.37 26.10
N MET A 52 23.87 -13.26 26.87
CA MET A 52 23.87 -13.47 28.32
C MET A 52 24.55 -12.27 28.94
N GLY A 53 23.80 -11.47 29.69
CA GLY A 53 24.34 -10.23 30.21
C GLY A 53 23.77 -9.78 31.54
N MET A 54 24.43 -8.78 32.11
CA MET A 54 23.96 -8.05 33.28
C MET A 54 22.79 -7.16 32.89
N ASN A 55 21.69 -7.21 33.63
CA ASN A 55 20.52 -6.37 33.40
C ASN A 55 20.75 -4.96 33.93
N LEU A 56 20.46 -3.97 33.11
CA LEU A 56 20.51 -2.56 33.49
C LEU A 56 19.27 -1.85 32.95
N LEU A 57 18.69 -0.96 33.76
CA LEU A 57 17.71 -0.02 33.25
C LEU A 57 18.45 1.08 32.47
N LEU A 58 17.92 1.47 31.31
CA LEU A 58 18.42 2.63 30.56
C LEU A 58 17.72 3.89 31.08
N PRO A 59 18.40 4.78 31.82
CA PRO A 59 17.77 5.97 32.38
C PRO A 59 17.61 7.02 31.29
N TRP A 60 16.46 7.67 31.24
CA TRP A 60 16.21 8.75 30.28
C TRP A 60 16.21 10.11 30.95
N LYS A 61 16.66 11.11 30.20
CA LYS A 61 16.50 12.50 30.61
C LYS A 61 15.03 12.89 30.43
N ALA A 62 14.35 13.16 31.54
CA ALA A 62 12.93 13.51 31.51
C ALA A 62 12.70 14.86 30.80
N ASN A 63 11.61 14.94 30.02
CA ASN A 63 11.11 16.16 29.38
C ASN A 63 12.11 16.87 28.46
N THR A 64 12.94 16.12 27.75
CA THR A 64 13.83 16.67 26.72
C THR A 64 13.39 16.31 25.31
N THR A 65 13.83 17.11 24.34
CA THR A 65 13.67 16.81 22.91
C THR A 65 14.84 16.00 22.34
N SER A 66 15.88 15.77 23.15
CA SER A 66 17.07 14.99 22.81
C SER A 66 16.93 13.56 23.34
N CYS A 67 16.83 12.58 22.43
CA CYS A 67 16.84 11.14 22.74
C CYS A 67 18.20 10.72 23.32
N GLU A 68 18.47 11.13 24.55
CA GLU A 68 19.74 10.96 25.24
C GLU A 68 19.52 10.32 26.62
N PRO A 69 20.20 9.21 26.92
CA PRO A 69 20.15 8.58 28.22
C PRO A 69 21.03 9.32 29.22
N VAL A 70 20.72 9.20 30.50
CA VAL A 70 21.49 9.78 31.61
C VAL A 70 22.34 8.70 32.25
N LEU A 71 23.62 8.98 32.49
CA LEU A 71 24.45 8.11 33.31
C LEU A 71 24.17 8.40 34.78
N GLU A 72 23.34 7.57 35.40
CA GLU A 72 23.16 7.58 36.85
C GLU A 72 24.35 6.85 37.50
N VAL A 73 25.24 7.61 38.12
CA VAL A 73 26.38 7.07 38.85
C VAL A 73 25.99 6.98 40.32
N GLU A 74 25.43 5.85 40.75
CA GLU A 74 25.50 5.47 42.17
C GLU A 74 26.93 4.97 42.47
N ASP A 75 27.39 5.18 43.72
CA ASP A 75 28.79 5.10 44.14
C ASP A 75 29.58 3.94 43.47
N PRO A 76 30.45 4.24 42.48
CA PRO A 76 30.95 3.28 41.49
C PRO A 76 31.88 2.21 42.09
N LYS A 77 32.29 2.37 43.35
CA LYS A 77 33.31 1.53 43.98
C LYS A 77 32.77 0.26 44.65
N GLN A 78 31.49 0.17 45.02
CA GLN A 78 30.96 -1.00 45.74
C GLN A 78 30.18 -1.98 44.86
N ALA A 79 29.45 -1.50 43.85
CA ALA A 79 28.70 -2.38 42.92
C ALA A 79 29.60 -2.96 41.81
N ALA A 80 30.55 -2.19 41.29
CA ALA A 80 31.33 -2.56 40.09
C ALA A 80 32.36 -3.68 40.32
N LEU A 81 32.87 -3.88 41.54
CA LEU A 81 33.91 -4.88 41.84
C LEU A 81 33.38 -6.32 41.98
N LYS A 82 32.09 -6.54 42.25
CA LYS A 82 31.52 -7.90 42.42
C LYS A 82 30.89 -8.47 41.14
N LEU A 83 30.43 -7.62 40.23
CA LEU A 83 29.61 -8.02 39.08
C LEU A 83 30.43 -8.13 37.76
N THR A 84 31.49 -7.35 37.61
CA THR A 84 32.33 -7.31 36.39
C THR A 84 33.08 -8.58 36.05
N SER A 85 33.38 -9.42 37.04
CA SER A 85 34.10 -10.69 36.81
C SER A 85 33.21 -11.79 36.24
N ARG A 86 31.88 -11.61 36.24
CA ARG A 86 30.91 -12.66 35.90
C ARG A 86 30.21 -12.49 34.56
N TYR A 87 30.10 -11.26 34.04
CA TYR A 87 29.37 -10.95 32.82
C TYR A 87 30.29 -10.35 31.75
N THR A 88 30.09 -10.74 30.49
CA THR A 88 30.87 -10.24 29.35
C THR A 88 30.17 -9.10 28.58
N GLU A 89 28.87 -8.93 28.81
CA GLU A 89 28.02 -7.93 28.17
C GLU A 89 26.88 -7.51 29.11
N SER A 90 26.24 -6.38 28.78
CA SER A 90 25.05 -5.89 29.46
C SER A 90 23.82 -5.92 28.54
N ILE A 91 22.66 -6.14 29.15
CA ILE A 91 21.35 -6.07 28.52
C ILE A 91 20.62 -4.87 29.12
N LEU A 92 20.34 -3.89 28.27
CA LEU A 92 19.62 -2.69 28.66
C LEU A 92 18.12 -2.93 28.57
N PHE A 93 17.35 -2.38 29.49
CA PHE A 93 15.89 -2.39 29.48
C PHE A 93 15.35 -0.96 29.43
N THR A 94 14.32 -0.73 28.65
CA THR A 94 13.61 0.56 28.61
C THR A 94 12.14 0.38 28.32
N GLU A 95 11.30 1.21 28.92
CA GLU A 95 9.91 1.36 28.47
C GLU A 95 9.85 2.33 27.28
N TRP A 96 9.02 2.01 26.28
CA TRP A 96 8.82 2.85 25.10
C TRP A 96 8.28 4.24 25.48
N THR A 97 7.33 4.31 26.40
CA THR A 97 6.72 5.57 26.87
C THR A 97 7.77 6.52 27.45
N SER A 98 8.71 5.99 28.24
CA SER A 98 9.83 6.75 28.80
C SER A 98 10.78 7.26 27.71
N ALA A 99 11.11 6.42 26.73
CA ALA A 99 11.94 6.82 25.60
C ALA A 99 11.26 7.88 24.71
N GLU A 100 9.96 7.72 24.44
CA GLU A 100 9.15 8.68 23.67
C GLU A 100 9.08 10.03 24.39
N ASN A 101 8.89 10.04 25.71
CA ASN A 101 8.91 11.26 26.53
C ASN A 101 10.28 11.95 26.57
N ALA A 102 11.36 11.20 26.32
CA ALA A 102 12.71 11.73 26.20
C ALA A 102 13.03 12.27 24.79
N GLY A 103 12.08 12.15 23.85
CA GLY A 103 12.22 12.62 22.47
C GLY A 103 12.70 11.56 21.48
N CYS A 104 12.71 10.28 21.84
CA CYS A 104 12.95 9.20 20.88
C CYS A 104 11.71 8.95 20.01
N GLU A 105 11.88 8.83 18.69
CA GLU A 105 10.74 8.63 17.77
C GLU A 105 10.70 7.24 17.16
N THR A 106 11.84 6.56 17.05
CA THR A 106 11.98 5.23 16.46
C THR A 106 12.71 4.27 17.41
N PHE A 107 12.57 2.97 17.17
CA PHE A 107 13.38 1.97 17.87
C PHE A 107 14.88 2.12 17.57
N THR A 108 15.20 2.63 16.38
CA THR A 108 16.57 2.99 15.96
C THR A 108 17.16 4.12 16.78
N ASP A 109 16.38 5.17 17.09
CA ASP A 109 16.84 6.25 17.96
C ASP A 109 17.19 5.69 19.34
N VAL A 110 16.32 4.83 19.89
CA VAL A 110 16.54 4.14 21.16
C VAL A 110 17.79 3.27 21.12
N ALA A 111 17.98 2.50 20.04
CA ALA A 111 19.14 1.63 19.89
C ALA A 111 20.46 2.41 19.72
N ASN A 112 20.43 3.55 19.01
CA ASN A 112 21.58 4.45 18.90
C ASN A 112 21.92 5.09 20.25
N ALA A 113 20.91 5.54 21.00
CA ALA A 113 21.06 6.06 22.36
C ALA A 113 21.65 5.01 23.29
N ALA A 114 21.12 3.78 23.28
CA ALA A 114 21.63 2.63 24.00
C ALA A 114 23.09 2.31 23.64
N LYS A 115 23.44 2.40 22.35
CA LYS A 115 24.81 2.17 21.88
C LYS A 115 25.77 3.27 22.34
N ALA A 116 25.34 4.52 22.35
CA ALA A 116 26.12 5.62 22.92
C ALA A 116 26.33 5.42 24.43
N TYR A 117 25.27 5.05 25.15
CA TYR A 117 25.31 4.73 26.58
C TYR A 117 26.26 3.58 26.91
N SER A 118 26.29 2.54 26.06
CA SER A 118 27.23 1.42 26.16
C SER A 118 28.70 1.87 26.24
N GLY A 119 29.07 2.93 25.52
CA GLY A 119 30.41 3.52 25.62
C GLY A 119 30.69 4.12 27.00
N SER A 120 29.68 4.77 27.60
CA SER A 120 29.76 5.39 28.93
C SER A 120 29.79 4.37 30.08
N LEU A 121 29.27 3.16 29.89
CA LEU A 121 29.33 2.09 30.89
C LEU A 121 30.76 1.71 31.30
N SER A 122 31.73 1.90 30.39
CA SER A 122 33.14 1.67 30.69
C SER A 122 33.67 2.56 31.83
N ILE A 123 33.11 3.76 32.01
CA ILE A 123 33.51 4.73 33.04
C ILE A 123 33.19 4.21 34.44
N ILE A 124 32.10 3.46 34.57
CA ILE A 124 31.64 2.85 35.84
C ILE A 124 32.05 1.38 35.95
N VAL A 125 32.99 0.93 35.09
CA VAL A 125 33.46 -0.46 35.03
C VAL A 125 32.29 -1.43 34.90
N VAL A 126 31.43 -1.23 33.91
CA VAL A 126 30.34 -2.16 33.57
C VAL A 126 30.58 -2.69 32.15
N PRO A 127 30.32 -3.98 31.86
CA PRO A 127 30.48 -4.51 30.51
C PRO A 127 29.69 -3.71 29.46
N PRO A 128 30.15 -3.67 28.20
CA PRO A 128 29.42 -2.96 27.16
C PRO A 128 28.06 -3.60 26.91
N ALA A 129 27.05 -2.77 26.72
CA ALA A 129 25.73 -3.21 26.28
C ALA A 129 25.75 -3.62 24.81
N ARG A 130 25.14 -4.78 24.50
CA ARG A 130 24.96 -5.29 23.14
C ARG A 130 23.50 -5.56 22.77
N THR A 131 22.60 -5.55 23.75
CA THR A 131 21.17 -5.78 23.55
C THR A 131 20.36 -4.74 24.31
N ILE A 132 19.31 -4.25 23.68
CA ILE A 132 18.29 -3.38 24.29
C ILE A 132 16.93 -4.07 24.19
N VAL A 133 16.27 -4.24 25.32
CA VAL A 133 14.89 -4.73 25.44
C VAL A 133 13.98 -3.53 25.63
N ILE A 134 13.08 -3.32 24.68
CA ILE A 134 12.10 -2.24 24.68
C ILE A 134 10.75 -2.82 25.09
N SER A 135 10.26 -2.45 26.27
CA SER A 135 8.93 -2.82 26.73
C SER A 135 7.87 -1.83 26.24
N SER A 136 6.75 -2.33 25.74
CA SER A 136 5.64 -1.48 25.29
C SER A 136 4.31 -1.96 25.84
N GLY A 137 3.54 -1.04 26.43
CA GLY A 137 2.17 -1.28 26.86
C GLY A 137 1.24 -1.25 25.66
N VAL A 138 1.29 -2.27 24.82
CA VAL A 138 0.38 -2.35 23.66
C VAL A 138 -0.85 -3.16 24.06
N GLU A 139 -2.01 -2.49 24.11
CA GLU A 139 -3.31 -3.15 24.08
C GLU A 139 -3.51 -3.78 22.69
N SER A 140 -2.83 -4.90 22.43
CA SER A 140 -3.15 -5.73 21.27
C SER A 140 -4.51 -6.40 21.51
N ALA A 141 -5.33 -6.52 20.47
CA ALA A 141 -6.62 -7.21 20.58
C ALA A 141 -6.43 -8.73 20.67
N ASP A 142 -5.22 -9.23 20.37
CA ASP A 142 -4.84 -10.62 20.53
C ASP A 142 -3.52 -10.70 21.30
N PRO A 143 -3.54 -11.14 22.57
CA PRO A 143 -2.33 -11.24 23.39
C PRO A 143 -1.28 -12.21 22.82
N ARG A 144 -1.64 -13.04 21.83
CA ARG A 144 -0.67 -13.90 21.13
C ARG A 144 0.26 -13.14 20.18
N TYR A 145 -0.12 -11.92 19.78
CA TYR A 145 0.65 -11.09 18.85
C TYR A 145 0.76 -9.64 19.37
N PRO A 146 1.41 -9.42 20.52
CA PRO A 146 1.45 -8.11 21.19
C PRO A 146 2.19 -7.03 20.38
N PHE A 147 3.10 -7.44 19.50
CA PHE A 147 3.93 -6.55 18.67
C PHE A 147 3.40 -6.43 17.23
N SER A 148 2.09 -6.24 17.08
CA SER A 148 1.49 -6.04 15.75
C SER A 148 2.02 -4.74 15.11
N PRO A 149 2.49 -4.77 13.85
CA PRO A 149 2.98 -3.57 13.17
C PRO A 149 1.89 -2.50 13.00
N LEU A 150 0.61 -2.87 13.10
CA LEU A 150 -0.51 -1.93 13.09
C LEU A 150 -0.63 -1.09 14.38
N ARG A 151 0.04 -1.49 15.47
CA ARG A 151 -0.12 -0.89 16.80
C ARG A 151 1.19 -0.53 17.50
N LEU A 152 2.33 -0.84 16.87
CA LEU A 152 3.66 -0.53 17.41
C LEU A 152 3.96 0.97 17.24
N PRO A 153 4.08 1.75 18.32
CA PRO A 153 4.23 3.21 18.24
C PRO A 153 5.55 3.65 17.58
N GLY A 154 6.65 2.88 17.75
CA GLY A 154 7.97 3.20 17.19
C GLY A 154 8.16 2.90 15.70
N LEU A 155 7.16 2.33 15.01
CA LEU A 155 7.20 2.12 13.55
C LEU A 155 6.83 3.37 12.75
N TYR A 156 6.16 4.35 13.39
CA TYR A 156 5.58 5.53 12.78
C TYR A 156 6.30 6.82 13.25
N SER A 157 7.57 7.02 12.89
CA SER A 157 8.20 8.33 13.14
C SER A 157 7.54 9.40 12.29
N SER A 158 7.10 10.45 12.97
CA SER A 158 6.47 11.62 12.36
C SER A 158 7.44 12.48 11.54
N GLN A 159 8.75 12.38 11.81
CA GLN A 159 9.81 13.16 11.15
C GLN A 159 10.43 12.46 9.94
N GLY A 160 9.91 11.30 9.52
CA GLY A 160 10.45 10.54 8.38
C GLY A 160 11.84 9.96 8.64
N ARG A 161 12.23 9.78 9.91
CA ARG A 161 13.48 9.09 10.25
C ARG A 161 13.31 7.61 9.91
N PRO A 162 14.23 7.04 9.11
CA PRO A 162 14.16 5.63 8.79
C PRO A 162 14.50 4.83 10.05
N ASP A 163 13.59 3.97 10.45
CA ASP A 163 13.86 2.96 11.46
C ASP A 163 14.52 1.75 10.75
N GLY A 164 15.61 1.25 11.31
CA GLY A 164 16.51 0.26 10.73
C GLY A 164 17.53 -0.27 11.73
N ARG A 165 18.35 -1.22 11.29
CA ARG A 165 19.27 -1.91 12.19
C ARG A 165 20.40 -1.00 12.67
N VAL A 166 20.70 -1.06 13.98
CA VAL A 166 21.89 -0.43 14.56
C VAL A 166 23.01 -1.47 14.69
N ARG A 167 24.11 -1.29 13.96
CA ARG A 167 25.22 -2.24 14.00
C ARG A 167 25.82 -2.33 15.42
N GLY A 168 25.83 -3.53 15.98
CA GLY A 168 26.39 -3.82 17.31
C GLY A 168 25.43 -3.59 18.47
N MET A 169 24.15 -3.34 18.20
CA MET A 169 23.09 -3.27 19.22
C MET A 169 21.88 -4.04 18.72
N ASP A 170 21.56 -5.15 19.37
CA ASP A 170 20.40 -5.98 19.07
C ASP A 170 19.16 -5.39 19.77
N VAL A 171 18.04 -5.29 19.05
CA VAL A 171 16.78 -4.71 19.57
C VAL A 171 15.74 -5.81 19.74
N VAL A 172 15.21 -5.92 20.95
CA VAL A 172 14.19 -6.91 21.30
C VAL A 172 12.98 -6.21 21.89
N LEU A 173 11.78 -6.64 21.51
CA LEU A 173 10.52 -6.13 22.00
C LEU A 173 9.92 -7.09 23.02
N ALA A 174 9.40 -6.54 24.12
CA ALA A 174 8.72 -7.27 25.18
C ALA A 174 7.46 -6.50 25.63
N THR A 175 6.49 -7.16 26.28
CA THR A 175 5.36 -6.43 26.89
C THR A 175 5.78 -5.85 28.24
N VAL A 176 5.11 -4.79 28.69
CA VAL A 176 5.40 -4.19 30.01
C VAL A 176 5.05 -5.17 31.13
N GLU A 177 3.97 -5.94 30.96
CA GLU A 177 3.52 -6.97 31.89
C GLU A 177 4.58 -8.07 32.03
N ASP A 178 5.12 -8.55 30.91
CA ASP A 178 6.13 -9.61 30.94
C ASP A 178 7.44 -9.13 31.56
N VAL A 179 7.90 -7.91 31.23
CA VAL A 179 9.11 -7.34 31.85
C VAL A 179 8.92 -7.11 33.35
N LYS A 180 7.71 -6.80 33.82
CA LYS A 180 7.41 -6.75 35.26
C LYS A 180 7.52 -8.13 35.91
N VAL A 181 7.03 -9.19 35.27
CA VAL A 181 7.20 -10.58 35.74
C VAL A 181 8.69 -10.96 35.79
N LEU A 182 9.47 -10.53 34.79
CA LEU A 182 10.92 -10.69 34.81
C LEU A 182 11.53 -10.03 36.03
N ALA A 183 11.24 -8.74 36.23
CA ALA A 183 11.80 -7.92 37.29
C ALA A 183 11.48 -8.49 38.69
N THR A 184 10.24 -8.93 38.92
CA THR A 184 9.85 -9.54 40.21
C THR A 184 10.51 -10.90 40.42
N SER A 185 10.72 -11.69 39.36
CA SER A 185 11.39 -13.00 39.48
C SER A 185 12.86 -12.89 39.87
N ILE A 186 13.52 -11.77 39.53
CA ILE A 186 14.95 -11.54 39.78
C ILE A 186 15.23 -10.64 41.00
N GLN A 187 14.20 -9.98 41.55
CA GLN A 187 14.35 -8.94 42.59
C GLN A 187 15.11 -9.39 43.85
N ASP A 188 14.96 -10.67 44.23
CA ASP A 188 15.60 -11.26 45.42
C ASP A 188 16.80 -12.16 45.07
N LYS A 189 17.36 -12.04 43.85
CA LYS A 189 18.41 -12.92 43.34
C LYS A 189 19.64 -12.11 42.96
N ASP A 190 20.62 -12.08 43.85
CA ASP A 190 21.93 -11.41 43.65
C ASP A 190 22.73 -11.93 42.44
N GLU A 191 22.32 -13.05 41.84
CA GLU A 191 23.02 -13.73 40.73
C GLU A 191 22.14 -13.96 39.49
N ALA A 192 21.08 -13.17 39.31
CA ALA A 192 20.20 -13.37 38.16
C ALA A 192 20.92 -13.12 36.83
N VAL A 193 20.79 -14.06 35.91
CA VAL A 193 21.29 -13.97 34.55
C VAL A 193 20.08 -13.91 33.62
N VAL A 194 20.04 -12.92 32.74
CA VAL A 194 19.06 -12.93 31.65
C VAL A 194 19.74 -13.45 30.40
N TYR A 195 19.12 -14.48 29.84
CA TYR A 195 19.40 -15.02 28.53
C TYR A 195 18.37 -14.45 27.58
N VAL A 196 18.84 -13.69 26.60
CA VAL A 196 17.98 -13.18 25.53
C VAL A 196 18.15 -14.11 24.36
N VAL A 197 17.12 -14.94 24.08
CA VAL A 197 17.08 -15.82 22.91
C VAL A 197 16.01 -15.29 21.98
N TRP A 198 16.42 -14.54 20.96
CA TRP A 198 15.45 -14.01 20.01
C TRP A 198 15.43 -14.80 18.71
N ASP A 199 14.25 -14.78 18.11
CA ASP A 199 13.96 -15.27 16.77
C ASP A 199 13.36 -14.11 15.97
N GLU A 200 13.25 -14.27 14.66
CA GLU A 200 12.62 -13.29 13.76
C GLU A 200 11.18 -12.96 14.22
N GLY A 201 10.52 -13.89 14.91
CA GLY A 201 9.15 -13.75 15.38
C GLY A 201 8.13 -13.94 14.25
N PRO A 202 6.83 -14.01 14.58
CA PRO A 202 5.84 -14.53 13.65
C PRO A 202 5.50 -13.55 12.51
N TRP A 203 5.80 -12.26 12.68
CA TRP A 203 5.64 -11.26 11.62
C TRP A 203 6.77 -11.36 10.60
N ASN A 204 8.03 -11.32 11.05
CA ASN A 204 9.18 -11.33 10.14
C ASN A 204 9.32 -12.68 9.42
N LEU A 205 8.96 -13.79 10.06
CA LEU A 205 8.91 -15.11 9.41
C LEU A 205 8.06 -15.11 8.13
N LEU A 206 7.00 -14.29 8.07
CA LEU A 206 6.16 -14.14 6.89
C LEU A 206 6.64 -13.04 5.94
N PHE A 207 6.94 -11.85 6.47
CA PHE A 207 7.25 -10.66 5.68
C PHE A 207 8.71 -10.59 5.19
N LEU A 208 9.61 -11.39 5.76
CA LEU A 208 10.96 -11.60 5.24
C LEU A 208 11.08 -12.92 4.45
N SER A 209 9.98 -13.68 4.34
CA SER A 209 10.00 -14.97 3.65
C SER A 209 10.35 -14.83 2.15
N ILE A 210 11.09 -15.80 1.62
CA ILE A 210 11.44 -15.89 0.19
C ILE A 210 10.18 -15.83 -0.70
N PRO A 211 9.07 -16.53 -0.39
CA PRO A 211 7.86 -16.45 -1.20
C PRO A 211 7.26 -15.03 -1.26
N TYR A 212 7.20 -14.33 -0.13
CA TYR A 212 6.66 -12.97 -0.08
C TYR A 212 7.54 -11.99 -0.85
N THR A 213 8.84 -12.00 -0.61
CA THR A 213 9.80 -11.11 -1.29
C THR A 213 9.84 -11.37 -2.80
N THR A 214 9.77 -12.64 -3.23
CA THR A 214 9.69 -13.01 -4.65
C THR A 214 8.41 -12.49 -5.30
N LEU A 215 7.27 -12.58 -4.60
CA LEU A 215 5.99 -12.07 -5.08
C LEU A 215 6.01 -10.54 -5.26
N LEU A 216 6.55 -9.82 -4.28
CA LEU A 216 6.71 -8.37 -4.37
C LEU A 216 7.64 -7.98 -5.53
N LEU A 217 8.76 -8.68 -5.70
CA LEU A 217 9.68 -8.45 -6.82
C LEU A 217 8.99 -8.69 -8.17
N PHE A 218 8.18 -9.74 -8.29
CA PHE A 218 7.41 -9.99 -9.51
C PHE A 218 6.42 -8.86 -9.81
N LEU A 219 5.65 -8.41 -8.81
CA LEU A 219 4.71 -7.30 -8.96
C LEU A 219 5.42 -5.98 -9.30
N PHE A 220 6.58 -5.73 -8.69
CA PHE A 220 7.44 -4.60 -9.01
C PHE A 220 7.86 -4.63 -10.49
N LEU A 221 8.45 -5.74 -10.95
CA LEU A 221 8.90 -5.89 -12.34
C LEU A 221 7.74 -5.76 -13.33
N ALA A 222 6.58 -6.33 -13.01
CA ALA A 222 5.38 -6.20 -13.83
C ALA A 222 4.91 -4.73 -13.92
N THR A 223 4.94 -4.01 -12.79
CA THR A 223 4.59 -2.58 -12.74
C THR A 223 5.56 -1.74 -13.58
N VAL A 224 6.87 -2.00 -13.48
CA VAL A 224 7.90 -1.36 -14.32
C VAL A 224 7.63 -1.63 -15.79
N GLY A 225 7.31 -2.86 -16.18
CA GLY A 225 6.96 -3.22 -17.55
C GLY A 225 5.77 -2.43 -18.09
N VAL A 226 4.72 -2.27 -17.29
CA VAL A 226 3.54 -1.45 -17.64
C VAL A 226 3.91 0.03 -17.82
N ILE A 227 4.71 0.59 -16.91
CA ILE A 227 5.16 1.99 -16.97
C ILE A 227 6.01 2.23 -18.23
N LEU A 228 6.95 1.34 -18.53
CA LEU A 228 7.79 1.44 -19.73
C LEU A 228 6.96 1.37 -21.01
N TRP A 229 6.02 0.43 -21.09
CA TRP A 229 5.11 0.32 -22.23
C TRP A 229 4.23 1.58 -22.39
N ALA A 230 3.72 2.11 -21.29
CA ALA A 230 2.91 3.34 -21.27
C ALA A 230 3.75 4.56 -21.71
N GLY A 231 4.97 4.68 -21.19
CA GLY A 231 5.92 5.73 -21.56
C GLY A 231 6.31 5.69 -23.03
N TRP A 232 6.61 4.50 -23.57
CA TRP A 232 6.85 4.30 -24.99
C TRP A 232 5.65 4.71 -25.86
N SER A 233 4.44 4.30 -25.45
CA SER A 233 3.20 4.63 -26.17
C SER A 233 2.94 6.15 -26.17
N ALA A 234 3.13 6.81 -25.04
CA ALA A 234 3.01 8.28 -24.93
C ALA A 234 4.09 9.00 -25.76
N GLY A 235 5.34 8.57 -25.66
CA GLY A 235 6.46 9.12 -26.42
C GLY A 235 6.23 9.04 -27.92
N ARG A 236 5.70 7.91 -28.42
CA ARG A 236 5.34 7.74 -29.83
C ARG A 236 4.26 8.74 -30.28
N VAL A 237 3.23 8.98 -29.45
CA VAL A 237 2.15 9.93 -29.80
C VAL A 237 2.63 11.38 -29.77
N ILE A 238 3.51 11.71 -28.83
CA ILE A 238 4.14 13.04 -28.74
C ILE A 238 5.07 13.27 -29.95
N TYR A 239 5.91 12.29 -30.27
CA TYR A 239 6.81 12.35 -31.44
C TYR A 239 6.03 12.56 -32.74
N LEU A 240 4.88 11.89 -32.89
CA LEU A 240 3.98 12.07 -34.04
C LEU A 240 3.15 13.36 -33.97
N LYS A 241 3.36 14.24 -32.97
CA LYS A 241 2.63 15.49 -32.74
C LYS A 241 1.11 15.33 -32.68
N GLN A 242 0.65 14.16 -32.20
CA GLN A 242 -0.77 13.83 -32.08
C GLN A 242 -1.30 13.95 -30.64
N TRP A 243 -0.48 14.47 -29.73
CA TRP A 243 -0.90 14.71 -28.36
C TRP A 243 -1.94 15.83 -28.29
N ARG A 244 -3.11 15.52 -27.71
CA ARG A 244 -4.19 16.50 -27.48
C ARG A 244 -4.36 16.73 -25.99
N ALA A 245 -4.51 17.97 -25.55
CA ALA A 245 -4.84 18.28 -24.16
C ALA A 245 -6.32 18.00 -23.89
N ASN A 246 -6.68 16.72 -23.72
CA ASN A 246 -8.05 16.29 -23.43
C ASN A 246 -8.13 15.48 -22.13
N LEU A 247 -9.35 15.29 -21.63
CA LEU A 247 -9.62 14.60 -20.37
C LEU A 247 -9.02 13.17 -20.35
N ARG A 248 -9.01 12.47 -21.47
CA ARG A 248 -8.42 11.13 -21.59
C ARG A 248 -6.91 11.14 -21.30
N ASN A 249 -6.20 12.12 -21.84
CA ASN A 249 -4.77 12.26 -21.59
C ASN A 249 -4.49 12.70 -20.15
N SER A 250 -5.39 13.48 -19.52
CA SER A 250 -5.31 13.77 -18.08
C SER A 250 -5.46 12.51 -17.22
N VAL A 251 -6.42 11.63 -17.55
CA VAL A 251 -6.58 10.33 -16.87
C VAL A 251 -5.31 9.49 -17.00
N PHE A 252 -4.73 9.43 -18.21
CA PHE A 252 -3.48 8.72 -18.46
C PHE A 252 -2.32 9.28 -17.62
N LEU A 253 -2.12 10.60 -17.61
CA LEU A 253 -1.05 11.25 -16.85
C LEU A 253 -1.20 11.02 -15.34
N LEU A 254 -2.40 11.16 -14.79
CA LEU A 254 -2.66 10.88 -13.37
C LEU A 254 -2.39 9.41 -13.02
N SER A 255 -2.73 8.49 -13.92
CA SER A 255 -2.45 7.07 -13.74
C SER A 255 -0.96 6.77 -13.78
N LEU A 256 -0.22 7.47 -14.64
CA LEU A 256 1.24 7.35 -14.73
C LEU A 256 1.91 7.89 -13.46
N VAL A 257 1.47 9.05 -12.97
CA VAL A 257 1.94 9.63 -11.70
C VAL A 257 1.63 8.69 -10.53
N SER A 258 0.42 8.15 -10.46
CA SER A 258 0.04 7.13 -9.47
C SER A 258 0.97 5.90 -9.54
N ALA A 259 1.31 5.43 -10.73
CA ALA A 259 2.22 4.29 -10.93
C ALA A 259 3.66 4.60 -10.48
N LEU A 260 4.15 5.81 -10.76
CA LEU A 260 5.48 6.25 -10.33
C LEU A 260 5.59 6.32 -8.80
N PHE A 261 4.55 6.81 -8.11
CA PHE A 261 4.52 6.78 -6.65
C PHE A 261 4.39 5.36 -6.08
N PHE A 262 3.87 4.40 -6.84
CA PHE A 262 3.71 3.02 -6.40
C PHE A 262 5.02 2.23 -6.45
N LEU A 263 5.96 2.56 -7.35
CA LEU A 263 7.26 1.89 -7.45
C LEU A 263 8.08 1.87 -6.14
N PRO A 264 8.31 3.01 -5.46
CA PRO A 264 9.08 3.00 -4.21
C PRO A 264 8.39 2.23 -3.09
N VAL A 265 7.06 2.06 -3.13
CA VAL A 265 6.31 1.33 -2.08
C VAL A 265 6.81 -0.10 -1.92
N PHE A 266 7.24 -0.77 -3.00
CA PHE A 266 7.76 -2.14 -2.96
C PHE A 266 9.08 -2.30 -2.18
N TRP A 267 9.82 -1.22 -1.98
CA TRP A 267 11.12 -1.21 -1.31
C TRP A 267 11.09 -0.57 0.06
N LEU A 268 9.95 0.00 0.43
CA LEU A 268 9.76 0.63 1.72
C LEU A 268 9.19 -0.39 2.69
N ARG A 269 9.64 -0.30 3.94
CA ARG A 269 9.11 -1.10 5.03
C ARG A 269 7.61 -0.89 5.15
N ASP A 270 6.87 -1.99 5.23
CA ASP A 270 5.41 -1.93 5.34
C ASP A 270 5.01 -1.10 6.56
N ARG A 271 4.01 -0.22 6.39
CA ARG A 271 3.50 0.71 7.43
C ARG A 271 4.48 1.79 7.91
N SER A 272 5.67 1.92 7.35
CA SER A 272 6.52 3.09 7.62
C SER A 272 5.84 4.40 7.15
N MET A 273 6.22 5.54 7.76
CA MET A 273 5.71 6.86 7.34
C MET A 273 5.82 7.13 5.83
N PRO A 274 6.98 6.96 5.17
CA PRO A 274 7.08 7.18 3.72
C PRO A 274 6.18 6.22 2.93
N TRP A 275 6.02 4.98 3.39
CA TRP A 275 5.11 4.02 2.77
C TRP A 275 3.65 4.51 2.85
N ILE A 276 3.20 5.00 4.00
CA ILE A 276 1.83 5.51 4.19
C ILE A 276 1.58 6.71 3.28
N VAL A 277 2.51 7.67 3.25
CA VAL A 277 2.39 8.88 2.43
C VAL A 277 2.32 8.52 0.94
N LEU A 278 3.24 7.68 0.47
CA LEU A 278 3.25 7.25 -0.94
C LEU A 278 1.98 6.45 -1.28
N GLN A 279 1.55 5.55 -0.40
CA GLN A 279 0.31 4.80 -0.60
C GLN A 279 -0.93 5.71 -0.66
N ALA A 280 -0.97 6.76 0.17
CA ALA A 280 -2.04 7.76 0.15
C ALA A 280 -2.04 8.55 -1.16
N LEU A 281 -0.86 8.94 -1.67
CA LEU A 281 -0.71 9.60 -2.97
C LEU A 281 -1.12 8.67 -4.13
N VAL A 282 -0.66 7.41 -4.12
CA VAL A 282 -1.06 6.38 -5.09
C VAL A 282 -2.58 6.24 -5.11
N SER A 283 -3.20 6.19 -3.94
CA SER A 283 -4.65 6.08 -3.78
C SER A 283 -5.38 7.31 -4.30
N LEU A 284 -4.91 8.52 -3.97
CA LEU A 284 -5.47 9.81 -4.41
C LEU A 284 -5.45 9.95 -5.94
N PHE A 285 -4.26 9.85 -6.55
CA PHE A 285 -4.11 10.04 -8.00
C PHE A 285 -4.83 8.95 -8.81
N GLY A 286 -4.76 7.69 -8.35
CA GLY A 286 -5.48 6.60 -8.99
C GLY A 286 -7.00 6.71 -8.83
N GLY A 287 -7.47 7.23 -7.70
CA GLY A 287 -8.88 7.54 -7.46
C GLY A 287 -9.39 8.65 -8.38
N TRP A 288 -8.65 9.76 -8.46
CA TRP A 288 -8.95 10.85 -9.39
C TRP A 288 -8.95 10.39 -10.85
N ALA A 289 -8.01 9.54 -11.26
CA ALA A 289 -8.00 8.98 -12.61
C ALA A 289 -9.27 8.18 -12.92
N LEU A 290 -9.73 7.31 -12.01
CA LEU A 290 -10.97 6.55 -12.16
C LEU A 290 -12.21 7.45 -12.17
N GLN A 291 -12.25 8.49 -11.33
CA GLN A 291 -13.37 9.43 -11.25
C GLN A 291 -13.45 10.33 -12.50
N LEU A 292 -12.32 10.82 -13.01
CA LEU A 292 -12.26 11.55 -14.28
C LEU A 292 -12.67 10.67 -15.47
N MET A 293 -12.32 9.38 -15.42
CA MET A 293 -12.81 8.40 -16.40
C MET A 293 -14.34 8.24 -16.32
N LEU A 294 -14.92 8.15 -15.12
CA LEU A 294 -16.37 8.15 -14.95
C LEU A 294 -17.01 9.44 -15.48
N LEU A 295 -16.42 10.61 -15.21
CA LEU A 295 -16.89 11.89 -15.77
C LEU A 295 -16.83 11.90 -17.31
N LEU A 296 -15.78 11.35 -17.91
CA LEU A 296 -15.70 11.17 -19.36
C LEU A 296 -16.86 10.31 -19.87
N TRP A 297 -17.19 9.22 -19.16
CA TRP A 297 -18.32 8.36 -19.53
C TRP A 297 -19.68 9.04 -19.33
N THR A 298 -19.84 9.94 -18.35
CA THR A 298 -21.07 10.74 -18.22
C THR A 298 -21.31 11.61 -19.47
N HIS A 299 -20.25 12.15 -20.07
CA HIS A 299 -20.36 12.94 -21.30
C HIS A 299 -20.89 12.09 -22.46
N ILE A 300 -20.31 10.91 -22.65
CA ILE A 300 -20.71 9.95 -23.68
C ILE A 300 -22.16 9.47 -23.44
N SER A 301 -22.55 9.27 -22.17
CA SER A 301 -23.91 8.86 -21.82
C SER A 301 -24.95 9.96 -22.05
N LEU A 302 -24.61 11.24 -21.87
CA LEU A 302 -25.49 12.38 -22.18
C LEU A 302 -25.80 12.49 -23.67
N GLU A 303 -24.81 12.26 -24.52
CA GLU A 303 -24.99 12.28 -25.98
C GLU A 303 -25.96 11.18 -26.42
N ALA A 304 -25.98 10.05 -25.71
CA ALA A 304 -26.74 8.87 -26.10
C ALA A 304 -28.04 8.64 -25.30
N CYS A 305 -28.30 9.38 -24.22
CA CYS A 305 -29.53 9.28 -23.43
C CYS A 305 -30.05 10.68 -23.03
N PRO A 306 -31.32 11.02 -23.34
CA PRO A 306 -31.88 12.35 -23.04
C PRO A 306 -32.18 12.61 -21.55
N GLN A 307 -31.94 11.65 -20.64
CA GLN A 307 -32.20 11.78 -19.21
C GLN A 307 -31.17 12.65 -18.48
N ARG A 308 -31.21 13.96 -18.73
CA ARG A 308 -30.27 14.96 -18.17
C ARG A 308 -30.18 14.93 -16.64
N LYS A 309 -31.32 14.70 -15.94
CA LYS A 309 -31.37 14.66 -14.47
C LYS A 309 -30.54 13.52 -13.88
N THR A 310 -30.65 12.32 -14.43
CA THR A 310 -29.90 11.13 -13.98
C THR A 310 -28.40 11.35 -14.16
N VAL A 311 -27.97 11.93 -15.29
CA VAL A 311 -26.55 12.18 -15.52
C VAL A 311 -26.01 13.31 -14.63
N LEU A 312 -26.80 14.35 -14.37
CA LEU A 312 -26.43 15.39 -13.41
C LEU A 312 -26.22 14.80 -12.01
N PHE A 313 -27.14 13.95 -11.56
CA PHE A 313 -27.03 13.25 -10.27
C PHE A 313 -25.75 12.41 -10.19
N LEU A 314 -25.44 11.63 -11.23
CA LEU A 314 -24.19 10.86 -11.30
C LEU A 314 -22.95 11.75 -11.24
N ARG A 315 -22.94 12.88 -11.95
CA ARG A 315 -21.81 13.84 -11.90
C ARG A 315 -21.61 14.40 -10.49
N ILE A 316 -22.69 14.75 -9.79
CA ILE A 316 -22.62 15.23 -8.41
C ILE A 316 -22.02 14.16 -7.50
N LEU A 317 -22.48 12.90 -7.61
CA LEU A 317 -21.93 11.79 -6.82
C LEU A 317 -20.44 11.55 -7.10
N ILE A 318 -20.01 11.60 -8.36
CA ILE A 318 -18.61 11.44 -8.73
C ILE A 318 -17.75 12.59 -8.18
N SER A 319 -18.22 13.84 -8.30
CA SER A 319 -17.53 15.01 -7.74
C SER A 319 -17.43 14.96 -6.21
N LEU A 320 -18.50 14.53 -5.53
CA LEU A 320 -18.49 14.35 -4.08
C LEU A 320 -17.50 13.25 -3.67
N SER A 321 -17.44 12.15 -4.41
CA SER A 321 -16.44 11.09 -4.19
C SER A 321 -14.99 11.59 -4.34
N CYS A 322 -14.74 12.48 -5.30
CA CYS A 322 -13.44 13.12 -5.50
C CYS A 322 -13.06 14.01 -4.30
N LEU A 323 -14.01 14.81 -3.81
CA LEU A 323 -13.82 15.62 -2.60
C LEU A 323 -13.51 14.72 -1.39
N ILE A 324 -14.26 13.64 -1.20
CA ILE A 324 -14.05 12.69 -0.09
C ILE A 324 -12.65 12.06 -0.17
N HIS A 325 -12.17 11.65 -1.35
CA HIS A 325 -10.81 11.12 -1.49
C HIS A 325 -9.74 12.15 -1.11
N THR A 326 -9.96 13.41 -1.46
CA THR A 326 -9.06 14.53 -1.13
C THR A 326 -9.03 14.79 0.37
N VAL A 327 -10.21 14.81 1.02
CA VAL A 327 -10.35 14.97 2.47
C VAL A 327 -9.72 13.79 3.21
N ASN A 328 -9.92 12.56 2.72
CA ASN A 328 -9.32 11.35 3.30
C ASN A 328 -7.78 11.38 3.20
N PHE A 329 -7.23 11.84 2.07
CA PHE A 329 -5.80 12.07 1.93
C PHE A 329 -5.30 13.09 2.97
N ALA A 330 -5.91 14.27 3.03
CA ALA A 330 -5.51 15.32 3.97
C ALA A 330 -5.55 14.83 5.43
N LEU A 331 -6.61 14.12 5.80
CA LEU A 331 -6.75 13.56 7.15
C LEU A 331 -5.75 12.44 7.43
N THR A 332 -5.44 11.58 6.45
CA THR A 332 -4.37 10.57 6.59
C THR A 332 -3.03 11.25 6.87
N ILE A 333 -2.71 12.33 6.15
CA ILE A 333 -1.49 13.12 6.39
C ILE A 333 -1.51 13.79 7.77
N ILE A 334 -2.64 14.35 8.19
CA ILE A 334 -2.76 14.95 9.53
C ILE A 334 -2.55 13.88 10.61
N MET A 335 -3.18 12.71 10.50
CA MET A 335 -3.10 11.64 11.50
C MET A 335 -1.68 11.10 11.71
N ILE A 336 -0.81 11.15 10.70
CA ILE A 336 0.59 10.73 10.84
C ILE A 336 1.53 11.83 11.35
N THR A 337 1.05 13.08 11.46
CA THR A 337 1.83 14.18 12.05
C THR A 337 1.69 14.21 13.58
N PRO A 338 2.64 14.81 14.33
CA PRO A 338 2.59 14.85 15.79
C PRO A 338 1.30 15.48 16.34
N THR A 339 0.78 16.48 15.62
CA THR A 339 -0.48 17.18 15.93
C THR A 339 -1.71 16.30 15.73
N GLY A 340 -1.62 15.25 14.91
CA GLY A 340 -2.69 14.30 14.66
C GLY A 340 -2.84 13.20 15.72
N LYS A 341 -1.84 12.99 16.58
CA LYS A 341 -1.90 11.99 17.67
C LYS A 341 -3.05 12.28 18.67
N SER A 342 -3.54 13.53 18.73
CA SER A 342 -4.68 13.92 19.57
C SER A 342 -6.04 13.80 18.87
N LEU A 343 -6.11 13.41 17.59
CA LEU A 343 -7.41 13.15 16.95
C LEU A 343 -8.06 11.98 17.66
N SER A 344 -9.27 12.20 18.18
CA SER A 344 -10.02 11.17 18.90
C SER A 344 -10.25 9.94 18.02
N SER A 345 -10.34 8.77 18.64
CA SER A 345 -10.71 7.50 17.99
C SER A 345 -12.00 7.60 17.14
N ALA A 346 -12.88 8.55 17.48
CA ALA A 346 -14.09 8.88 16.72
C ALA A 346 -13.79 9.46 15.32
N GLY A 347 -12.74 10.27 15.17
CA GLY A 347 -12.33 10.84 13.89
C GLY A 347 -11.86 9.77 12.90
N THR A 348 -11.03 8.83 13.37
CA THR A 348 -10.55 7.68 12.60
C THR A 348 -11.70 6.75 12.19
N LEU A 349 -12.68 6.55 13.08
CA LEU A 349 -13.88 5.77 12.78
C LEU A 349 -14.74 6.45 11.71
N ALA A 350 -15.00 7.76 11.83
CA ALA A 350 -15.80 8.51 10.88
C ALA A 350 -15.19 8.47 9.46
N LEU A 351 -13.87 8.65 9.36
CA LEU A 351 -13.11 8.52 8.10
C LEU A 351 -13.29 7.17 7.44
N THR A 352 -13.21 6.13 8.24
CA THR A 352 -13.36 4.76 7.78
C THR A 352 -14.74 4.52 7.19
N ILE A 353 -15.79 4.91 7.93
CA ILE A 353 -17.17 4.77 7.49
C ILE A 353 -17.37 5.54 6.17
N LEU A 354 -16.86 6.77 6.10
CA LEU A 354 -16.96 7.60 4.91
C LEU A 354 -16.27 6.97 3.69
N ASN A 355 -15.08 6.38 3.88
CA ASN A 355 -14.36 5.68 2.82
C ASN A 355 -15.09 4.41 2.35
N ALA A 356 -15.68 3.66 3.28
CA ALA A 356 -16.49 2.49 2.98
C ALA A 356 -17.74 2.85 2.16
N LEU A 357 -18.49 3.87 2.60
CA LEU A 357 -19.67 4.38 1.90
C LEU A 357 -19.30 4.88 0.49
N THR A 358 -18.19 5.60 0.37
CA THR A 358 -17.71 6.08 -0.94
C THR A 358 -17.36 4.94 -1.88
N SER A 359 -16.71 3.89 -1.37
CA SER A 359 -16.39 2.69 -2.15
C SER A 359 -17.66 1.98 -2.60
N LEU A 360 -18.67 1.85 -1.74
CA LEU A 360 -19.99 1.27 -2.09
C LEU A 360 -20.69 2.06 -3.21
N VAL A 361 -20.70 3.39 -3.12
CA VAL A 361 -21.29 4.26 -4.15
C VAL A 361 -20.56 4.08 -5.48
N LEU A 362 -19.22 4.07 -5.48
CA LEU A 362 -18.43 3.87 -6.70
C LEU A 362 -18.64 2.48 -7.31
N ILE A 363 -18.73 1.42 -6.50
CA ILE A 363 -19.09 0.07 -6.96
C ILE A 363 -20.42 0.11 -7.70
N GLY A 364 -21.45 0.72 -7.09
CA GLY A 364 -22.76 0.88 -7.72
C GLY A 364 -22.68 1.59 -9.06
N ILE A 365 -21.96 2.72 -9.13
CA ILE A 365 -21.79 3.49 -10.38
C ILE A 365 -21.09 2.66 -11.46
N PHE A 366 -20.00 1.95 -11.12
CA PHE A 366 -19.29 1.10 -12.08
C PHE A 366 -20.15 -0.07 -12.58
N ILE A 367 -20.94 -0.70 -11.72
CA ILE A 367 -21.88 -1.75 -12.11
C ILE A 367 -22.95 -1.19 -13.05
N LEU A 368 -23.52 -0.03 -12.75
CA LEU A 368 -24.51 0.64 -13.61
C LEU A 368 -23.94 0.91 -15.01
N TYR A 369 -22.72 1.46 -15.11
CA TYR A 369 -22.05 1.66 -16.39
C TYR A 369 -21.75 0.35 -17.11
N SER A 370 -21.32 -0.68 -16.39
CA SER A 370 -21.05 -2.01 -16.94
C SER A 370 -22.29 -2.61 -17.61
N LEU A 371 -23.44 -2.56 -16.92
CA LEU A 371 -24.74 -3.00 -17.43
C LEU A 371 -25.16 -2.16 -18.64
N GLN A 372 -24.99 -0.84 -18.59
CA GLN A 372 -25.32 0.06 -19.69
C GLN A 372 -24.49 -0.25 -20.95
N PHE A 373 -23.17 -0.46 -20.82
CA PHE A 373 -22.30 -0.83 -21.93
C PHE A 373 -22.64 -2.21 -22.50
N HIS A 374 -22.91 -3.19 -21.62
CA HIS A 374 -23.30 -4.53 -22.03
C HIS A 374 -24.62 -4.53 -22.81
N TRP A 375 -25.65 -3.86 -22.28
CA TRP A 375 -26.96 -3.78 -22.92
C TRP A 375 -26.87 -3.10 -24.29
N ARG A 376 -26.14 -1.99 -24.40
CA ARG A 376 -25.90 -1.34 -25.70
C ARG A 376 -25.19 -2.23 -26.70
N SER A 377 -24.20 -3.00 -26.25
CA SER A 377 -23.48 -3.95 -27.10
C SER A 377 -24.34 -5.11 -27.61
N ALA A 378 -25.43 -5.42 -26.91
CA ALA A 378 -26.34 -6.52 -27.23
C ALA A 378 -27.52 -6.08 -28.12
N VAL A 379 -28.05 -4.87 -27.93
CA VAL A 379 -29.34 -4.46 -28.53
C VAL A 379 -29.19 -3.55 -29.75
N GLN A 380 -28.12 -2.78 -29.86
CA GLN A 380 -27.96 -1.84 -30.97
C GLN A 380 -27.18 -2.50 -32.12
N PHE A 381 -27.60 -2.27 -33.38
CA PHE A 381 -26.83 -2.61 -34.58
C PHE A 381 -25.56 -1.75 -34.64
N ILE A 382 -24.54 -2.16 -33.88
CA ILE A 382 -23.28 -1.46 -33.75
C ILE A 382 -22.24 -2.14 -34.64
N SER A 383 -21.36 -1.34 -35.24
CA SER A 383 -20.19 -1.86 -35.93
C SER A 383 -19.39 -2.85 -35.05
N PRO A 384 -18.76 -3.89 -35.62
CA PRO A 384 -17.97 -4.85 -34.85
C PRO A 384 -16.88 -4.16 -34.02
N THR A 385 -16.33 -3.04 -34.51
CA THR A 385 -15.35 -2.22 -33.80
C THR A 385 -15.90 -1.53 -32.55
N SER A 386 -17.11 -0.96 -32.59
CA SER A 386 -17.69 -0.35 -31.39
C SER A 386 -18.24 -1.39 -30.42
N LYS A 387 -18.69 -2.56 -30.90
CA LYS A 387 -19.03 -3.71 -30.03
C LYS A 387 -17.80 -4.14 -29.21
N ALA A 388 -16.65 -4.35 -29.87
CA ALA A 388 -15.41 -4.70 -29.18
C ALA A 388 -14.97 -3.62 -28.18
N THR A 389 -15.19 -2.34 -28.50
CA THR A 389 -14.87 -1.21 -27.60
C THR A 389 -15.79 -1.20 -26.37
N LEU A 390 -17.10 -1.39 -26.55
CA LEU A 390 -18.05 -1.48 -25.45
C LEU A 390 -17.74 -2.67 -24.53
N THR A 391 -17.41 -3.83 -25.09
CA THR A 391 -16.98 -5.00 -24.29
C THR A 391 -15.74 -4.68 -23.46
N LYS A 392 -14.74 -3.97 -24.02
CA LYS A 392 -13.56 -3.51 -23.27
C LYS A 392 -13.94 -2.55 -22.14
N LEU A 393 -14.86 -1.61 -22.38
CA LEU A 393 -15.37 -0.70 -21.35
C LEU A 393 -16.15 -1.44 -20.26
N THR A 394 -16.95 -2.45 -20.61
CA THR A 394 -17.63 -3.33 -19.64
C THR A 394 -16.62 -4.05 -18.74
N HIS A 395 -15.57 -4.63 -19.30
CA HIS A 395 -14.51 -5.27 -18.51
C HIS A 395 -13.78 -4.28 -17.61
N LEU A 396 -13.45 -3.10 -18.14
CA LEU A 396 -12.83 -2.01 -17.38
C LEU A 396 -13.69 -1.57 -16.18
N SER A 397 -15.01 -1.42 -16.37
CA SER A 397 -15.95 -1.12 -15.29
C SER A 397 -15.99 -2.23 -14.24
N TRP A 398 -16.03 -3.50 -14.66
CA TRP A 398 -15.98 -4.63 -13.74
C TRP A 398 -14.68 -4.65 -12.93
N THR A 399 -13.53 -4.44 -13.55
CA THR A 399 -12.25 -4.41 -12.84
C THR A 399 -12.18 -3.26 -11.84
N ALA A 400 -12.70 -2.09 -12.19
CA ALA A 400 -12.79 -0.95 -11.26
C ALA A 400 -13.76 -1.23 -10.10
N ALA A 401 -14.90 -1.90 -10.36
CA ALA A 401 -15.82 -2.33 -9.31
C ALA A 401 -15.16 -3.35 -8.37
N THR A 402 -14.44 -4.35 -8.90
CA THR A 402 -13.68 -5.33 -8.11
C THR A 402 -12.57 -4.65 -7.29
N PHE A 403 -11.91 -3.63 -7.85
CA PHE A 403 -10.93 -2.83 -7.12
C PHE A 403 -11.56 -2.18 -5.88
N HIS A 404 -12.66 -1.44 -6.05
CA HIS A 404 -13.33 -0.78 -4.93
C HIS A 404 -13.94 -1.78 -3.94
N ALA A 405 -14.44 -2.93 -4.40
CA ALA A 405 -14.91 -4.00 -3.53
C ALA A 405 -13.76 -4.58 -2.69
N GLY A 406 -12.61 -4.81 -3.30
CA GLY A 406 -11.40 -5.25 -2.60
C GLY A 406 -10.96 -4.24 -1.54
N VAL A 407 -10.85 -2.96 -1.91
CA VAL A 407 -10.51 -1.88 -0.97
C VAL A 407 -11.50 -1.80 0.20
N LEU A 408 -12.80 -1.90 -0.09
CA LEU A 408 -13.85 -1.94 0.93
C LEU A 408 -13.64 -3.11 1.90
N ILE A 409 -13.44 -4.32 1.39
CA ILE A 409 -13.22 -5.52 2.21
C ILE A 409 -11.96 -5.34 3.07
N THR A 410 -10.84 -4.87 2.50
CA THR A 410 -9.61 -4.65 3.27
C THR A 410 -9.79 -3.62 4.38
N ASN A 411 -10.56 -2.54 4.12
CA ASN A 411 -10.84 -1.53 5.14
C ASN A 411 -11.73 -2.09 6.25
N LEU A 412 -12.76 -2.87 5.91
CA LEU A 412 -13.64 -3.50 6.90
C LEU A 412 -12.87 -4.48 7.79
N ILE A 413 -11.99 -5.32 7.21
CA ILE A 413 -11.15 -6.26 7.97
C ILE A 413 -10.28 -5.52 9.00
N SER A 414 -9.64 -4.41 8.61
CA SER A 414 -8.83 -3.61 9.53
C SER A 414 -9.62 -3.00 10.69
N GLN A 415 -10.94 -2.87 10.55
CA GLN A 415 -11.79 -2.06 11.45
C GLN A 415 -12.59 -2.90 12.43
N PHE A 416 -13.05 -4.07 12.00
CA PHE A 416 -13.74 -5.01 12.88
C PHE A 416 -12.84 -5.65 13.95
N ARG A 417 -11.62 -5.12 14.15
CA ARG A 417 -10.62 -5.60 15.13
C ARG A 417 -10.50 -7.12 15.10
N ALA A 418 -10.66 -7.74 13.92
CA ALA A 418 -10.36 -9.14 13.76
C ALA A 418 -8.94 -9.34 14.32
N PRO A 419 -8.70 -10.37 15.15
CA PRO A 419 -7.38 -10.62 15.71
C PRO A 419 -6.40 -10.57 14.55
N SER A 420 -5.50 -9.57 14.57
CA SER A 420 -4.58 -9.31 13.48
C SER A 420 -3.52 -10.39 13.54
N THR A 421 -3.84 -11.56 12.98
CA THR A 421 -2.87 -12.61 12.82
C THR A 421 -1.88 -12.18 11.72
N PRO A 422 -0.61 -12.57 11.81
CA PRO A 422 0.39 -12.29 10.78
C PRO A 422 -0.07 -12.69 9.38
N GLY A 423 -0.69 -13.87 9.28
CA GLY A 423 -1.25 -14.37 8.02
C GLY A 423 -2.36 -13.50 7.43
N LEU A 424 -3.30 -13.02 8.25
CA LEU A 424 -4.37 -12.14 7.78
C LEU A 424 -3.80 -10.80 7.28
N LEU A 425 -2.81 -10.24 7.98
CA LEU A 425 -2.16 -9.01 7.55
C LEU A 425 -1.37 -9.20 6.25
N LEU A 426 -0.69 -10.33 6.10
CA LEU A 426 0.02 -10.69 4.87
C LEU A 426 -0.96 -10.76 3.69
N VAL A 427 -2.07 -11.48 3.84
CA VAL A 427 -3.14 -11.58 2.83
C VAL A 427 -3.67 -10.20 2.46
N GLN A 428 -3.94 -9.36 3.46
CA GLN A 428 -4.43 -8.02 3.24
C GLN A 428 -3.43 -7.17 2.44
N SER A 429 -2.15 -7.22 2.81
CA SER A 429 -1.08 -6.43 2.17
C SER A 429 -0.87 -6.87 0.73
N VAL A 430 -0.73 -8.18 0.50
CA VAL A 430 -0.63 -8.77 -0.85
C VAL A 430 -1.85 -8.42 -1.70
N ALA A 431 -3.07 -8.58 -1.17
CA ALA A 431 -4.29 -8.23 -1.90
C ALA A 431 -4.28 -6.75 -2.31
N LEU A 432 -3.87 -5.85 -1.42
CA LEU A 432 -3.77 -4.42 -1.72
C LEU A 432 -2.76 -4.14 -2.84
N TYR A 433 -1.57 -4.76 -2.81
CA TYR A 433 -0.57 -4.65 -3.88
C TYR A 433 -1.13 -5.13 -5.23
N PHE A 434 -1.80 -6.28 -5.26
CA PHE A 434 -2.45 -6.79 -6.47
C PHE A 434 -3.55 -5.86 -6.99
N LEU A 435 -4.40 -5.34 -6.11
CA LEU A 435 -5.47 -4.41 -6.47
C LEU A 435 -4.90 -3.12 -7.06
N MET A 436 -3.84 -2.56 -6.46
CA MET A 436 -3.16 -1.37 -6.98
C MET A 436 -2.51 -1.64 -8.34
N PHE A 437 -1.80 -2.76 -8.48
CA PHE A 437 -1.22 -3.18 -9.76
C PHE A 437 -2.27 -3.35 -10.85
N MET A 438 -3.40 -4.02 -10.56
CA MET A 438 -4.50 -4.22 -11.50
C MET A 438 -5.09 -2.88 -11.93
N ARG A 439 -5.34 -1.97 -10.99
CA ARG A 439 -5.83 -0.62 -11.29
C ARG A 439 -4.88 0.14 -12.22
N ILE A 440 -3.58 0.18 -11.89
CA ILE A 440 -2.55 0.85 -12.69
C ILE A 440 -2.47 0.24 -14.09
N SER A 441 -2.40 -1.09 -14.18
CA SER A 441 -2.31 -1.83 -15.44
C SER A 441 -3.51 -1.54 -16.33
N VAL A 442 -4.70 -1.57 -15.77
CA VAL A 442 -5.92 -1.33 -16.52
C VAL A 442 -6.02 0.13 -16.99
N LEU A 443 -5.73 1.10 -16.12
CA LEU A 443 -5.76 2.51 -16.49
C LEU A 443 -4.71 2.85 -17.57
N LEU A 444 -3.49 2.34 -17.44
CA LEU A 444 -2.43 2.62 -18.41
C LEU A 444 -2.62 1.83 -19.72
N CYS A 445 -2.96 0.54 -19.66
CA CYS A 445 -3.07 -0.32 -20.85
C CYS A 445 -4.37 -0.14 -21.64
N VAL A 446 -5.50 0.07 -20.97
CA VAL A 446 -6.82 0.13 -21.65
C VAL A 446 -7.16 1.55 -22.10
N LEU A 447 -6.86 2.56 -21.28
CA LEU A 447 -7.12 3.96 -21.62
C LEU A 447 -5.96 4.64 -22.33
N GLY A 448 -4.82 3.94 -22.44
CA GLY A 448 -3.58 4.38 -23.07
C GLY A 448 -3.80 5.14 -24.37
N VAL A 449 -2.89 6.06 -24.63
CA VAL A 449 -2.95 6.99 -25.76
C VAL A 449 -3.19 6.21 -27.05
N SER A 450 -4.25 6.55 -27.79
CA SER A 450 -4.61 5.82 -29.02
C SER A 450 -3.41 5.80 -29.96
N LEU A 451 -2.77 4.65 -30.14
CA LEU A 451 -1.69 4.53 -31.09
C LEU A 451 -2.25 4.84 -32.48
N PRO A 452 -1.66 5.78 -33.24
CA PRO A 452 -2.06 5.98 -34.61
C PRO A 452 -1.90 4.65 -35.33
N ARG A 453 -3.02 4.13 -35.85
CA ARG A 453 -2.96 3.06 -36.83
C ARG A 453 -2.21 3.68 -37.99
N SER A 454 -0.98 3.20 -38.22
CA SER A 454 -0.30 3.44 -39.47
C SER A 454 -1.26 2.97 -40.55
N THR A 455 -1.91 3.92 -41.21
CA THR A 455 -2.48 3.73 -42.54
C THR A 455 -1.28 3.38 -43.40
N LEU A 456 -0.90 2.10 -43.37
CA LEU A 456 -0.27 1.44 -44.48
C LEU A 456 -1.28 1.62 -45.60
N THR A 457 -1.17 2.75 -46.28
CA THR A 457 -1.75 2.97 -47.58
C THR A 457 -1.23 1.77 -48.37
N PRO A 458 -2.07 0.82 -48.79
CA PRO A 458 -1.62 -0.12 -49.79
C PRO A 458 -1.25 0.78 -50.96
N SER A 459 0.05 0.88 -51.26
CA SER A 459 0.49 1.50 -52.51
C SER A 459 -0.04 0.58 -53.59
N SER A 460 -1.29 0.82 -54.01
CA SER A 460 -1.75 0.36 -55.29
C SER A 460 -0.88 1.11 -56.28
N LYS A 461 0.24 0.48 -56.65
CA LYS A 461 0.85 0.68 -57.96
C LYS A 461 -0.23 0.26 -58.96
N ARG A 462 -1.16 1.17 -59.21
CA ARG A 462 -2.10 1.15 -60.32
C ARG A 462 -1.24 1.53 -61.53
N SER A 463 -0.55 0.54 -62.08
CA SER A 463 -0.03 0.61 -63.44
C SER A 463 -1.22 0.88 -64.35
N GLY A 464 -1.13 1.98 -65.09
CA GLY A 464 -2.23 2.56 -65.85
C GLY A 464 -2.77 1.69 -67.00
N PRO A 465 -3.86 2.15 -67.63
CA PRO A 465 -4.57 1.45 -68.68
C PRO A 465 -3.96 1.74 -70.06
N SER A 466 -3.62 0.70 -70.82
CA SER A 466 -3.49 0.80 -72.27
C SER A 466 -4.09 -0.45 -72.91
N GLY A 467 -5.18 -0.28 -73.65
CA GLY A 467 -5.81 -1.37 -74.37
C GLY A 467 -7.22 -0.99 -74.79
N GLY A 468 -7.32 -0.27 -75.91
CA GLY A 468 -8.60 0.08 -76.50
C GLY A 468 -9.38 -1.16 -76.95
N TYR A 469 -10.69 -1.10 -76.78
CA TYR A 469 -11.61 -1.94 -77.53
C TYR A 469 -12.84 -1.11 -77.91
N LYS A 470 -12.96 -0.83 -79.22
CA LYS A 470 -14.18 -0.37 -79.87
C LYS A 470 -15.07 -1.59 -80.10
N GLY A 471 -16.34 -1.51 -79.71
CA GLY A 471 -17.35 -2.52 -80.04
C GLY A 471 -18.75 -2.02 -79.72
N SER A 472 -19.42 -1.47 -80.74
CA SER A 472 -20.85 -1.15 -80.74
C SER A 472 -21.69 -2.43 -80.87
N GLY A 473 -22.82 -2.52 -80.16
CA GLY A 473 -23.84 -3.54 -80.44
C GLY A 473 -24.87 -3.74 -79.34
N THR A 474 -25.97 -2.98 -79.44
CA THR A 474 -27.33 -3.21 -78.93
C THR A 474 -27.76 -4.64 -78.57
N SER A 475 -28.37 -4.87 -77.39
CA SER A 475 -29.84 -4.98 -77.19
C SER A 475 -30.22 -5.70 -75.88
N SER A 476 -31.35 -5.29 -75.32
CA SER A 476 -32.27 -6.02 -74.41
C SER A 476 -31.84 -6.44 -73.00
N GLY A 477 -32.44 -5.72 -72.04
CA GLY A 477 -33.32 -6.27 -71.00
C GLY A 477 -32.72 -7.24 -69.99
N ASP A 478 -32.53 -6.79 -68.74
CA ASP A 478 -33.45 -7.25 -67.68
C ASP A 478 -33.33 -6.46 -66.38
N ARG A 479 -34.49 -6.34 -65.75
CA ARG A 479 -34.76 -5.75 -64.43
C ARG A 479 -33.97 -6.46 -63.34
N MET A 480 -33.45 -5.73 -62.34
CA MET A 480 -33.76 -6.04 -60.94
C MET A 480 -33.31 -4.96 -59.94
N ALA A 481 -34.27 -4.61 -59.09
CA ALA A 481 -34.13 -4.28 -57.67
C ALA A 481 -33.28 -3.07 -57.25
N SER A 482 -33.99 -1.96 -57.15
CA SER A 482 -33.81 -0.90 -56.16
C SER A 482 -33.56 -1.44 -54.74
N ALA A 483 -32.47 -1.01 -54.12
CA ALA A 483 -32.30 -0.98 -52.66
C ALA A 483 -32.19 0.49 -52.21
N PRO A 484 -32.86 0.90 -51.11
CA PRO A 484 -32.93 2.30 -50.72
C PRO A 484 -31.68 2.75 -49.97
N THR A 485 -31.11 3.87 -50.39
CA THR A 485 -30.15 4.68 -49.64
C THR A 485 -30.83 5.39 -48.47
N PRO A 486 -30.34 5.29 -47.23
CA PRO A 486 -30.83 6.11 -46.13
C PRO A 486 -29.96 7.37 -45.94
N TYR A 487 -30.64 8.48 -45.65
CA TYR A 487 -30.16 9.78 -45.18
C TYR A 487 -29.68 10.80 -46.22
N GLY A 488 -30.66 11.51 -46.78
CA GLY A 488 -30.49 12.89 -47.24
C GLY A 488 -30.45 13.85 -46.04
N TYR A 489 -29.48 14.76 -46.09
CA TYR A 489 -29.42 15.97 -45.28
C TYR A 489 -30.59 16.89 -45.68
N THR A 490 -31.43 17.26 -44.73
CA THR A 490 -32.32 18.42 -44.86
C THR A 490 -31.70 19.61 -44.13
N GLU A 491 -31.29 20.60 -44.90
CA GLU A 491 -30.98 21.95 -44.42
C GLU A 491 -32.24 22.59 -43.85
N ASN A 492 -32.16 23.12 -42.63
CA ASN A 492 -33.19 23.98 -42.07
C ASN A 492 -32.98 25.42 -42.54
N PRO A 493 -33.97 26.07 -43.17
CA PRO A 493 -33.92 27.51 -43.40
C PRO A 493 -34.24 28.27 -42.10
N THR A 494 -33.39 29.23 -41.77
CA THR A 494 -33.61 30.28 -40.77
C THR A 494 -34.86 31.12 -41.10
N PRO A 495 -35.77 31.37 -40.16
CA PRO A 495 -36.78 32.41 -40.32
C PRO A 495 -36.19 33.77 -39.91
N GLY A 496 -36.05 34.66 -40.89
CA GLY A 496 -35.92 36.08 -40.63
C GLY A 496 -37.31 36.69 -40.43
N HIS A 497 -37.46 37.53 -39.41
CA HIS A 497 -38.49 38.56 -39.39
C HIS A 497 -37.96 39.83 -38.74
N HIS A 498 -37.81 40.85 -39.58
CA HIS A 498 -38.10 42.24 -39.27
C HIS A 498 -39.56 42.35 -38.82
N VAL A 499 -39.83 42.91 -37.64
CA VAL A 499 -40.28 44.29 -37.33
C VAL A 499 -40.49 44.35 -35.82
#